data_AF-A0A1H6ZPP0-F1
#
_entry.id   AF-A0A1H6ZPP0-F1
#
_cell.length_a   1.000
_cell.length_b   1.000
_cell.length_c   1.000
_cell.angle_alpha   90.00
_cell.angle_beta   90.00
_cell.angle_gamma   90.00
#
_symmetry.space_group_name_H-M   'P 1'
#
loop_
_entity.id
_entity.type
_entity.pdbx_description
1 polymer ?
#
loop_
_entity_poly.entity_id
_entity_poly.type
_entity_poly.pdbx_seq_one_letter_code
_entity_poly.pdbx_strand_id
1 'polypeptide(L)'
;MSAAPASRGGVSRRTRMLRALGVTPWVRRATTLPNESLVEPIAAPEVAPASCVVLLPDGCTARELDLLGRALATYGPELARAGRILVKDGRPGSAVPPVRAYLVFGQAQAHALGRELPAAIMNQAQIVLADEPSQLADGGGKRRLWTALRQLRRALAVPEGA
;
A
#
# COMPACT_ATOMS: atom_id res chain seq x y z
N MET A 1 43.33 3.50 -11.81
CA MET A 1 43.07 3.64 -13.26
C MET A 1 42.92 2.24 -13.82
N SER A 2 41.79 1.71 -14.28
CA SER A 2 40.47 2.25 -14.61
C SER A 2 39.42 1.13 -14.40
N ALA A 3 38.23 1.49 -13.93
CA ALA A 3 37.08 0.59 -13.83
C ALA A 3 36.46 0.34 -15.22
N ALA A 4 36.16 -0.91 -15.53
CA ALA A 4 35.50 -1.30 -16.77
C ALA A 4 34.02 -0.86 -16.78
N PRO A 5 33.49 -0.33 -17.88
CA PRO A 5 32.08 0.06 -17.97
C PRO A 5 31.18 -1.19 -18.03
N ALA A 6 30.16 -1.22 -17.17
CA ALA A 6 29.08 -2.19 -17.20
C ALA A 6 28.34 -2.14 -18.56
N SER A 7 28.25 -3.29 -19.22
CA SER A 7 27.58 -3.48 -20.51
C SER A 7 26.10 -3.09 -20.45
N ARG A 8 25.71 -2.06 -21.22
CA ARG A 8 24.31 -1.72 -21.50
C ARG A 8 23.67 -2.80 -22.40
N GLY A 9 22.70 -3.52 -21.83
CA GLY A 9 21.45 -3.88 -22.49
C GLY A 9 21.52 -4.62 -23.84
N GLY A 10 21.95 -5.88 -23.84
CA GLY A 10 21.60 -6.80 -24.92
C GLY A 10 20.11 -7.13 -24.89
N VAL A 11 19.45 -7.21 -26.05
CA VAL A 11 18.07 -7.71 -26.15
C VAL A 11 18.03 -9.14 -25.58
N SER A 12 17.32 -9.30 -24.45
CA SER A 12 17.20 -10.60 -23.78
C SER A 12 16.71 -11.66 -24.78
N ARG A 13 17.30 -12.86 -24.72
CA ARG A 13 16.90 -14.03 -25.54
C ARG A 13 15.38 -14.24 -25.52
N ARG A 14 14.75 -14.00 -24.36
CA ARG A 14 13.30 -14.05 -24.16
C ARG A 14 12.54 -13.07 -25.07
N THR A 15 13.00 -11.83 -25.19
CA THR A 15 12.35 -10.81 -26.03
C THR A 15 12.38 -11.19 -27.50
N ARG A 16 13.48 -11.81 -27.97
CA ARG A 16 13.58 -12.32 -29.35
C ARG A 16 12.61 -13.48 -29.60
N MET A 17 12.53 -14.43 -28.67
CA MET A 17 11.62 -15.57 -28.79
C MET A 17 10.16 -15.14 -28.80
N LEU A 18 9.78 -14.20 -27.93
CA LEU A 18 8.40 -13.66 -27.91
C LEU A 18 8.04 -12.99 -29.23
N ARG A 19 8.93 -12.19 -29.80
CA ARG A 19 8.70 -11.57 -31.11
C ARG A 19 8.58 -12.59 -32.24
N ALA A 20 9.39 -13.66 -32.22
CA ALA A 20 9.30 -14.74 -33.19
C ALA A 20 7.95 -15.48 -33.15
N LEU A 21 7.30 -15.50 -31.98
CA LEU A 21 5.95 -16.06 -31.79
C LEU A 21 4.83 -15.06 -32.11
N GLY A 22 5.14 -13.90 -32.71
CA GLY A 22 4.16 -12.83 -32.98
C GLY A 22 3.72 -12.06 -31.73
N VAL A 23 4.33 -12.30 -30.57
CA VAL A 23 4.00 -11.61 -29.32
C VAL A 23 4.85 -10.34 -29.22
N THR A 24 4.18 -9.19 -29.09
CA THR A 24 4.85 -7.90 -28.91
C THR A 24 4.80 -7.51 -27.43
N PRO A 25 5.89 -7.70 -26.65
CA PRO A 25 5.90 -7.39 -25.23
C PRO A 25 5.88 -5.88 -25.01
N TRP A 26 4.87 -5.38 -24.29
CA TRP A 26 4.81 -4.00 -23.82
C TRP A 26 5.74 -3.84 -22.61
N VAL A 27 6.65 -2.87 -22.68
CA VAL A 27 7.53 -2.52 -21.57
C VAL A 27 7.01 -1.24 -20.93
N ARG A 28 6.89 -1.23 -19.60
CA ARG A 28 6.57 -0.01 -18.85
C ARG A 28 7.71 0.99 -19.08
N ARG A 29 7.40 2.18 -19.60
CA ARG A 29 8.39 3.26 -19.69
C ARG A 29 8.82 3.61 -18.27
N ALA A 30 10.12 3.45 -17.98
CA ALA A 30 10.69 4.04 -16.78
C ALA A 30 10.73 5.55 -17.00
N THR A 31 10.13 6.32 -16.11
CA THR A 31 10.40 7.76 -16.02
C THR A 31 11.84 7.88 -15.50
N THR A 32 12.76 8.26 -16.37
CA THR A 32 14.10 8.69 -15.96
C THR A 32 13.94 9.96 -15.16
N LEU A 33 13.91 9.83 -13.83
CA LEU A 33 14.29 10.92 -12.95
C LEU A 33 15.77 11.23 -13.24
N PRO A 34 16.17 12.51 -13.34
CA PRO A 34 17.57 12.87 -13.51
C PRO A 34 18.41 12.19 -12.42
N ASN A 35 19.38 11.40 -12.85
CA ASN A 35 20.35 10.79 -11.97
C ASN A 35 21.39 11.86 -11.62
N GLU A 36 21.07 12.70 -10.63
CA GLU A 36 22.08 13.55 -10.00
C GLU A 36 22.92 12.67 -9.08
N SER A 37 24.06 12.25 -9.61
CA SER A 37 25.18 11.72 -8.83
C SER A 37 25.79 12.87 -8.04
N LEU A 38 25.36 13.02 -6.80
CA LEU A 38 26.16 13.39 -5.62
C LEU A 38 25.31 12.91 -4.43
N VAL A 39 25.62 11.73 -3.90
CA VAL A 39 25.03 11.29 -2.64
C VAL A 39 25.74 12.08 -1.53
N GLU A 40 25.34 13.33 -1.35
CA GLU A 40 25.24 13.87 0.00
C GLU A 40 24.27 12.95 0.76
N PRO A 41 24.52 12.66 2.05
CA PRO A 41 23.55 11.95 2.86
C PRO A 41 22.29 12.83 2.92
N ILE A 42 21.35 12.57 2.02
CA ILE A 42 19.98 13.05 2.14
C ILE A 42 19.56 12.48 3.49
N ALA A 43 19.46 13.34 4.49
CA ALA A 43 18.85 13.01 5.76
C ALA A 43 17.59 12.24 5.40
N ALA A 44 17.51 10.97 5.85
CA ALA A 44 16.42 10.08 5.52
C ALA A 44 15.14 10.90 5.59
N PRO A 45 14.36 11.01 4.47
CA PRO A 45 13.23 11.92 4.43
C PRO A 45 12.43 11.64 5.69
N GLU A 46 12.33 12.65 6.54
CA GLU A 46 11.63 12.58 7.81
C GLU A 46 10.31 11.90 7.48
N VAL A 47 10.15 10.66 7.95
CA VAL A 47 9.05 9.81 7.54
C VAL A 47 7.82 10.53 8.04
N ALA A 48 7.19 11.29 7.15
CA ALA A 48 6.01 12.07 7.49
C ALA A 48 5.05 11.11 8.20
N PRO A 49 4.51 11.51 9.36
CA PRO A 49 3.69 10.61 10.17
C PRO A 49 2.63 9.99 9.26
N ALA A 50 2.59 8.66 9.24
CA ALA A 50 1.75 7.94 8.29
C ALA A 50 0.32 8.44 8.44
N SER A 51 -0.23 9.04 7.38
CA SER A 51 -1.60 9.59 7.42
C SER A 51 -2.66 8.49 7.51
N CYS A 52 -2.27 7.24 7.20
CA CYS A 52 -3.14 6.08 7.18
C CYS A 52 -2.46 4.82 7.74
N VAL A 53 -3.23 4.02 8.46
CA VAL A 53 -2.86 2.67 8.92
C VAL A 53 -3.89 1.67 8.43
N VAL A 54 -3.42 0.49 8.05
CA VAL A 54 -4.24 -0.63 7.59
C VAL A 54 -4.22 -1.75 8.63
N LEU A 55 -5.39 -2.14 9.12
CA LEU A 55 -5.56 -3.28 10.03
C LEU A 55 -6.03 -4.50 9.25
N LEU A 56 -5.30 -5.61 9.38
CA LEU A 56 -5.54 -6.85 8.67
C LEU A 56 -5.81 -8.00 9.64
N PRO A 57 -6.63 -8.99 9.26
CA PRO A 57 -6.67 -10.28 9.97
C PRO A 57 -5.28 -10.94 9.97
N ASP A 58 -4.99 -11.67 11.05
CA ASP A 58 -3.95 -12.68 11.00
C ASP A 58 -4.31 -13.80 9.99
N GLY A 59 -3.29 -14.45 9.43
CA GLY A 59 -3.51 -15.56 8.50
C GLY A 59 -3.82 -15.17 7.04
N CYS A 60 -3.62 -13.91 6.64
CA CYS A 60 -3.66 -13.51 5.24
C CYS A 60 -2.66 -14.35 4.40
N THR A 61 -3.13 -14.90 3.29
CA THR A 61 -2.26 -15.57 2.33
C THR A 61 -1.38 -14.56 1.58
N ALA A 62 -0.23 -15.02 1.06
CA ALA A 62 0.65 -14.17 0.24
C ALA A 62 -0.08 -13.55 -0.96
N ARG A 63 -1.00 -14.31 -1.57
CA ARG A 63 -1.80 -13.83 -2.70
C ARG A 63 -2.74 -12.69 -2.32
N GLU A 64 -3.37 -12.76 -1.16
CA GLU A 64 -4.26 -11.69 -0.66
C GLU A 64 -3.46 -10.44 -0.34
N LEU A 65 -2.30 -10.59 0.31
CA LEU A 65 -1.38 -9.49 0.60
C LEU A 65 -0.85 -8.82 -0.67
N ASP A 66 -0.57 -9.60 -1.71
CA ASP A 66 -0.15 -9.08 -3.02
C ASP A 66 -1.26 -8.29 -3.71
N LEU A 67 -2.51 -8.80 -3.68
CA LEU A 67 -3.66 -8.10 -4.25
C LEU A 67 -3.93 -6.80 -3.50
N LEU A 68 -3.88 -6.83 -2.17
CA LEU A 68 -4.00 -5.66 -1.32
C LEU A 68 -2.89 -4.65 -1.60
N GLY A 69 -1.64 -5.10 -1.62
CA GLY A 69 -0.49 -4.25 -1.91
C GLY A 69 -0.63 -3.54 -3.26
N ARG A 70 -1.09 -4.26 -4.29
CA ARG A 70 -1.37 -3.68 -5.61
C ARG A 70 -2.53 -2.68 -5.57
N ALA A 71 -3.61 -3.00 -4.86
CA ALA A 71 -4.77 -2.12 -4.72
C ALA A 71 -4.43 -0.83 -3.96
N LEU A 72 -3.60 -0.90 -2.93
CA LEU A 72 -3.15 0.29 -2.20
C LEU A 72 -2.19 1.13 -3.06
N ALA A 73 -1.28 0.46 -3.79
CA ALA A 73 -0.33 1.13 -4.67
C ALA A 73 -0.98 1.89 -5.82
N THR A 74 -2.14 1.45 -6.32
CA THR A 74 -2.86 2.17 -7.39
C THR A 74 -3.53 3.46 -6.91
N TYR A 75 -3.81 3.57 -5.61
CA TYR A 75 -4.47 4.74 -5.03
C TYR A 75 -3.53 5.87 -4.62
N GLY A 76 -2.21 5.61 -4.57
CA GLY A 76 -1.19 6.64 -4.37
C GLY A 76 -0.16 6.29 -3.30
N PRO A 77 0.91 7.10 -3.17
CA PRO A 77 2.02 6.81 -2.27
C PRO A 77 1.62 6.79 -0.78
N GLU A 78 0.63 7.61 -0.37
CA GLU A 78 0.15 7.64 1.02
C GLU A 78 -0.41 6.30 1.47
N LEU A 79 -1.27 5.68 0.64
CA LEU A 79 -1.84 4.37 0.93
C LEU A 79 -0.86 3.24 0.66
N ALA A 80 0.01 3.38 -0.35
CA ALA A 80 1.04 2.39 -0.64
C ALA A 80 2.03 2.19 0.52
N ARG A 81 2.31 3.27 1.26
CA ARG A 81 3.25 3.31 2.40
C ARG A 81 2.56 3.21 3.76
N ALA A 82 1.23 3.09 3.79
CA ALA A 82 0.48 2.96 5.02
C ALA A 82 1.01 1.79 5.87
N GLY A 83 1.19 2.04 7.17
CA GLY A 83 1.60 1.01 8.11
C GLY A 83 0.57 -0.11 8.14
N ARG A 84 1.03 -1.37 8.22
CA ARG A 84 0.15 -2.54 8.27
C ARG A 84 0.27 -3.19 9.64
N ILE A 85 -0.86 -3.35 10.31
CA ILE A 85 -0.94 -3.98 11.63
C ILE A 85 -1.79 -5.23 11.50
N LEU A 86 -1.22 -6.38 11.82
CA LEU A 86 -1.96 -7.63 11.90
C LEU A 86 -2.70 -7.69 13.23
N VAL A 87 -3.95 -8.12 13.20
CA VAL A 87 -4.77 -8.34 14.39
C VAL A 87 -4.85 -9.83 14.64
N LYS A 88 -4.32 -10.26 15.79
CA LYS A 88 -4.33 -11.64 16.24
C LYS A 88 -5.10 -11.74 17.55
N ASP A 89 -6.00 -12.72 17.65
CA ASP A 89 -6.82 -12.96 18.85
C ASP A 89 -7.59 -11.69 19.32
N GLY A 90 -8.04 -10.87 18.37
CA GLY A 90 -8.76 -9.63 18.64
C GLY A 90 -7.91 -8.51 19.23
N ARG A 91 -6.57 -8.60 19.10
CA ARG A 91 -5.62 -7.55 19.51
C ARG A 91 -4.66 -7.21 18.38
N PRO A 92 -4.30 -5.93 18.18
CA PRO A 92 -3.28 -5.56 17.23
C PRO A 92 -1.91 -6.07 17.70
N GLY A 93 -1.10 -6.58 16.76
CA GLY A 93 0.23 -7.12 17.05
C GLY A 93 1.28 -6.06 17.43
N SER A 94 0.95 -4.78 17.28
CA SER A 94 1.77 -3.64 17.69
C SER A 94 0.87 -2.51 18.20
N ALA A 95 1.46 -1.55 18.92
CA ALA A 95 0.77 -0.33 19.28
C ALA A 95 0.19 0.35 18.04
N VAL A 96 -1.08 0.76 18.11
CA VAL A 96 -1.75 1.45 17.01
C VAL A 96 -1.41 2.94 17.11
N PRO A 97 -0.65 3.51 16.15
CA PRO A 97 -0.27 4.90 16.22
C PRO A 97 -1.50 5.79 15.93
N PRO A 98 -1.60 6.96 16.57
CA PRO A 98 -2.67 7.91 16.30
C PRO A 98 -2.50 8.50 14.89
N VAL A 99 -3.34 8.07 13.97
CA VAL A 99 -3.36 8.57 12.58
C VAL A 99 -4.73 9.10 12.18
N ARG A 100 -4.76 9.88 11.10
CA ARG A 100 -5.95 10.56 10.58
C ARG A 100 -6.99 9.57 10.05
N ALA A 101 -6.54 8.46 9.46
CA ALA A 101 -7.44 7.47 8.88
C ALA A 101 -7.00 6.03 9.11
N TYR A 102 -7.97 5.16 9.37
CA TYR A 102 -7.78 3.72 9.52
C TYR A 102 -8.58 2.98 8.45
N LEU A 103 -7.92 2.08 7.73
CA LEU A 103 -8.58 1.10 6.87
C LEU A 103 -8.60 -0.24 7.60
N VAL A 104 -9.79 -0.74 7.89
CA VAL A 104 -9.97 -1.93 8.73
C VAL A 104 -10.61 -3.04 7.91
N PHE A 105 -9.93 -4.18 7.80
CA PHE A 105 -10.42 -5.34 7.07
C PHE A 105 -11.13 -6.30 8.02
N GLY A 106 -12.46 -6.25 8.05
CA GLY A 106 -13.30 -7.12 8.89
C GLY A 106 -13.75 -6.52 10.22
N GLN A 107 -14.82 -7.11 10.79
CA GLN A 107 -15.45 -6.63 12.03
C GLN A 107 -14.61 -6.90 13.28
N ALA A 108 -13.91 -8.05 13.33
CA ALA A 108 -13.07 -8.41 14.48
C ALA A 108 -11.93 -7.39 14.68
N GLN A 109 -11.40 -6.87 13.59
CA GLN A 109 -10.34 -5.89 13.51
C GLN A 109 -10.87 -4.51 13.89
N ALA A 110 -12.12 -4.19 13.55
CA ALA A 110 -12.77 -2.95 13.97
C ALA A 110 -13.00 -2.93 15.49
N HIS A 111 -13.42 -4.07 16.06
CA HIS A 111 -13.53 -4.22 17.51
C HIS A 111 -12.17 -4.15 18.21
N ALA A 112 -11.13 -4.78 17.64
CA ALA A 112 -9.77 -4.68 18.17
C ALA A 112 -9.27 -3.23 18.19
N LEU A 113 -9.50 -2.49 17.08
CA LEU A 113 -9.17 -1.07 17.00
C LEU A 113 -9.90 -0.26 18.07
N GLY A 114 -11.21 -0.46 18.22
CA GLY A 114 -12.03 0.30 19.18
C GLY A 114 -11.68 0.04 20.65
N ARG A 115 -11.00 -1.07 20.97
CA ARG A 115 -10.53 -1.36 22.33
C ARG A 115 -9.20 -0.69 22.67
N GLU A 116 -8.34 -0.51 21.68
CA GLU A 116 -6.97 -0.01 21.85
C GLU A 116 -6.88 1.49 21.62
N LEU A 117 -7.74 2.04 20.78
CA LEU A 117 -7.70 3.45 20.42
C LEU A 117 -8.36 4.32 21.50
N PRO A 118 -7.69 5.39 21.98
CA PRO A 118 -8.32 6.36 22.86
C PRO A 118 -9.55 7.02 22.21
N ALA A 119 -10.62 7.24 22.98
CA ALA A 119 -11.89 7.78 22.48
C ALA A 119 -11.75 9.13 21.77
N ALA A 120 -10.83 10.00 22.23
CA ALA A 120 -10.55 11.29 21.59
C ALA A 120 -10.08 11.13 20.14
N ILE A 121 -9.20 10.16 19.89
CA ILE A 121 -8.69 9.85 18.54
C ILE A 121 -9.78 9.16 17.73
N MET A 122 -10.55 8.25 18.34
CA MET A 122 -11.63 7.53 17.66
C MET A 122 -12.69 8.47 17.10
N ASN A 123 -13.00 9.57 17.80
CA ASN A 123 -13.98 10.57 17.36
C ASN A 123 -13.46 11.47 16.23
N GLN A 124 -12.15 11.62 16.09
CA GLN A 124 -11.53 12.50 15.09
C GLN A 124 -11.08 11.72 13.84
N ALA A 125 -10.72 10.45 14.01
CA ALA A 125 -10.18 9.62 12.96
C ALA A 125 -11.26 9.10 12.00
N GLN A 126 -10.88 8.99 10.74
CA GLN A 126 -11.72 8.42 9.69
C GLN A 126 -11.53 6.91 9.62
N ILE A 127 -12.52 6.14 10.10
CA ILE A 127 -12.46 4.68 10.12
C ILE A 127 -13.29 4.13 8.97
N VAL A 128 -12.61 3.53 7.98
CA VAL A 128 -13.26 2.89 6.83
C VAL A 128 -13.18 1.38 6.99
N LEU A 129 -14.35 0.73 7.01
CA LEU A 129 -14.45 -0.72 7.05
C LEU A 129 -14.44 -1.30 5.64
N ALA A 130 -13.58 -2.29 5.42
CA ALA A 130 -13.54 -3.12 4.22
C ALA A 130 -13.85 -4.59 4.57
N ASP A 131 -14.29 -5.34 3.57
CA ASP A 131 -14.46 -6.79 3.72
C ASP A 131 -13.13 -7.46 4.00
N GLU A 132 -13.19 -8.63 4.63
CA GLU A 132 -12.04 -9.51 4.85
C GLU A 132 -11.26 -9.81 3.54
N PRO A 133 -9.93 -9.93 3.59
CA PRO A 133 -9.08 -10.14 2.40
C PRO A 133 -9.43 -11.39 1.60
N SER A 134 -9.98 -12.42 2.27
CA SER A 134 -10.47 -13.65 1.63
C SER A 134 -11.56 -13.41 0.59
N GLN A 135 -12.35 -12.34 0.75
CA GLN A 135 -13.39 -11.97 -0.23
C GLN A 135 -12.84 -11.24 -1.46
N LEU A 136 -11.55 -10.88 -1.49
CA LEU A 136 -10.94 -10.20 -2.63
C LEU A 136 -10.71 -11.12 -3.83
N ALA A 137 -10.89 -12.43 -3.66
CA ALA A 137 -10.92 -13.37 -4.78
C ALA A 137 -12.07 -13.03 -5.74
N ASP A 138 -13.21 -12.61 -5.20
CA ASP A 138 -14.45 -12.39 -5.94
C ASP A 138 -14.56 -10.99 -6.56
N GLY A 139 -15.29 -10.89 -7.67
CA GLY A 139 -15.57 -9.60 -8.31
C GLY A 139 -16.33 -8.63 -7.41
N GLY A 140 -17.23 -9.14 -6.56
CA GLY A 140 -17.98 -8.35 -5.59
C GLY A 140 -17.08 -7.71 -4.52
N GLY A 141 -16.20 -8.50 -3.91
CA GLY A 141 -15.27 -8.02 -2.88
C GLY A 141 -14.30 -6.98 -3.44
N LYS A 142 -13.79 -7.17 -4.66
CA LYS A 142 -12.94 -6.15 -5.33
C LYS A 142 -13.66 -4.81 -5.52
N ARG A 143 -14.95 -4.84 -5.92
CA ARG A 143 -15.75 -3.61 -6.09
C ARG A 143 -15.98 -2.91 -4.75
N ARG A 144 -16.28 -3.65 -3.69
CA ARG A 144 -16.47 -3.09 -2.34
C ARG A 144 -15.17 -2.49 -1.79
N LEU A 145 -14.03 -3.20 -1.94
CA LEU A 145 -12.71 -2.65 -1.64
C LEU A 145 -12.44 -1.36 -2.42
N TRP A 146 -12.74 -1.34 -3.72
CA TRP A 146 -12.54 -0.15 -4.53
C TRP A 146 -13.36 1.05 -4.03
N THR A 147 -14.60 0.83 -3.59
CA THR A 147 -15.45 1.87 -2.99
C THR A 147 -14.87 2.36 -1.66
N ALA A 148 -14.42 1.46 -0.78
CA ALA A 148 -13.79 1.80 0.50
C ALA A 148 -12.52 2.65 0.28
N LEU A 149 -11.64 2.25 -0.64
CA LEU A 149 -10.44 3.02 -0.97
C LEU A 149 -10.75 4.40 -1.54
N ARG A 150 -11.84 4.53 -2.33
CA ARG A 150 -12.29 5.83 -2.83
C ARG A 150 -12.80 6.73 -1.71
N GLN A 151 -13.53 6.18 -0.74
CA GLN A 151 -13.98 6.93 0.44
C GLN A 151 -12.79 7.39 1.28
N LEU A 152 -11.85 6.48 1.54
CA LEU A 152 -10.63 6.76 2.28
C LEU A 152 -9.78 7.86 1.61
N ARG A 153 -9.60 7.80 0.29
CA ARG A 153 -8.88 8.85 -0.44
C ARG A 153 -9.55 10.23 -0.30
N ARG A 154 -10.89 10.27 -0.29
CA ARG A 154 -11.62 11.54 -0.08
C ARG A 154 -11.40 12.07 1.33
N ALA A 155 -11.42 11.19 2.33
CA ALA A 155 -11.13 11.56 3.71
C ALA A 155 -9.71 12.12 3.88
N LEU A 156 -8.72 11.52 3.23
CA LEU A 156 -7.33 11.98 3.27
C LEU A 156 -7.10 13.29 2.50
N ALA A 157 -7.88 13.53 1.43
CA ALA A 157 -7.79 14.75 0.63
C ALA A 157 -8.33 16.00 1.33
N VAL A 158 -9.13 15.86 2.38
CA VAL A 158 -9.57 16.99 3.21
C VAL A 158 -8.40 17.35 4.14
N PRO A 159 -7.77 18.54 4.00
CA PRO A 159 -6.74 18.97 4.95
C PRO A 159 -7.36 19.15 6.34
N GLU A 160 -6.62 18.79 7.39
CA GLU A 160 -6.99 19.09 8.77
C GLU A 160 -6.94 20.61 8.97
N GLY A 161 -8.10 21.27 8.87
CA GLY A 161 -8.22 22.72 9.07
C GLY A 161 -8.91 23.47 7.94
N ALA A 162 -10.19 23.16 7.69
CA ALA A 162 -11.12 24.07 7.03
C ALA A 162 -12.28 24.37 7.98
#